data_AF-A0AB37SI57-F1
#
_entry.id   AF-A0AB37SI57-F1
#
_cell.length_a   1.000
_cell.length_b   1.000
_cell.length_c   1.000
_cell.angle_alpha   90.00
_cell.angle_beta   90.00
_cell.angle_gamma   90.00
#
_symmetry.space_group_name_H-M   'P 1'
#
loop_
_entity.id
_entity.type
_entity.pdbx_description
1 polymer ?
#
loop_
_entity_poly.entity_id
_entity_poly.type
_entity_poly.pdbx_seq_one_letter_code
_entity_poly.pdbx_strand_id
1 'polypeptide(L)'
;MKRSRIAFALTGLLVAVPIAAYALVKPLRVVAPALLPGVSCPSADICTDDAAKLGIAQQLYRDGYARAAAAVGPFRDAPRVVFCSTRACADQFGLGERAALTLGDFGVVVAPRGWQTYFLAHELIHHRQAEVLGNLAVATKPRWLIEGMAYALSDDPRHPLTEPFESWRTQFAAWHAALGQRPLWDAARAVQ
;
A
#
# COMPACT_ATOMS: atom_id res chain seq x y z
N MET A 1 -16.65 -5.22 43.45
CA MET A 1 -17.71 -5.03 42.42
C MET A 1 -17.41 -3.90 41.42
N LYS A 2 -17.11 -2.65 41.85
CA LYS A 2 -16.86 -1.50 40.93
C LYS A 2 -15.65 -1.70 39.99
N ARG A 3 -14.52 -2.22 40.50
CA ARG A 3 -13.32 -2.54 39.69
C ARG A 3 -13.54 -3.65 38.66
N SER A 4 -14.33 -4.66 39.00
CA SER A 4 -14.67 -5.76 38.07
C SER A 4 -15.56 -5.26 36.92
N ARG A 5 -16.53 -4.39 37.18
CA ARG A 5 -17.35 -3.74 36.13
C ARG A 5 -16.53 -2.85 35.20
N ILE A 6 -15.57 -2.09 35.74
CA ILE A 6 -14.64 -1.28 34.95
C ILE A 6 -13.74 -2.18 34.08
N ALA A 7 -13.20 -3.26 34.63
CA ALA A 7 -12.40 -4.21 33.88
C ALA A 7 -13.19 -4.87 32.74
N PHE A 8 -14.44 -5.28 32.98
CA PHE A 8 -15.32 -5.81 31.94
C PHE A 8 -15.66 -4.77 30.86
N ALA A 9 -15.94 -3.52 31.25
CA ALA A 9 -16.20 -2.45 30.29
C ALA A 9 -14.98 -2.13 29.40
N LEU A 10 -13.78 -2.05 30.00
CA LEU A 10 -12.53 -1.84 29.27
C LEU A 10 -12.23 -3.01 28.32
N THR A 11 -12.44 -4.24 28.77
CA THR A 11 -12.27 -5.44 27.93
C THR A 11 -13.24 -5.43 26.75
N GLY A 12 -14.51 -5.10 27.00
CA GLY A 12 -15.53 -4.97 25.95
C GLY A 12 -15.14 -3.90 24.93
N LEU A 13 -14.62 -2.75 25.37
CA LEU A 13 -14.17 -1.68 24.49
C LEU A 13 -12.96 -2.10 23.63
N LEU A 14 -11.99 -2.79 24.23
CA LEU A 14 -10.79 -3.28 23.53
C LEU A 14 -11.13 -4.27 22.40
N VAL A 15 -12.25 -4.99 22.50
CA VAL A 15 -12.73 -5.90 21.44
C VAL A 15 -13.61 -5.15 20.44
N ALA A 16 -14.52 -4.31 20.91
CA ALA A 16 -15.49 -3.63 20.04
C ALA A 16 -14.83 -2.61 19.10
N VAL A 17 -13.81 -1.89 19.56
CA VAL A 17 -13.16 -0.83 18.77
C VAL A 17 -12.47 -1.37 17.51
N PRO A 18 -11.60 -2.41 17.55
CA PRO A 18 -11.02 -2.97 16.34
C PRO A 18 -12.05 -3.51 15.36
N ILE A 19 -13.12 -4.15 15.86
CA ILE A 19 -14.21 -4.67 15.03
C ILE A 19 -14.94 -3.52 14.33
N ALA A 20 -15.31 -2.48 15.07
CA ALA A 20 -15.96 -1.30 14.51
C ALA A 20 -15.05 -0.56 13.51
N ALA A 21 -13.76 -0.43 13.82
CA ALA A 21 -12.78 0.18 12.92
C ALA A 21 -12.66 -0.59 11.60
N TYR A 22 -12.53 -1.92 11.66
CA TYR A 22 -12.51 -2.79 10.48
C TYR A 22 -13.81 -2.69 9.66
N ALA A 23 -14.96 -2.65 10.33
CA ALA A 23 -16.27 -2.58 9.68
C ALA A 23 -16.51 -1.24 8.99
N LEU A 24 -16.11 -0.12 9.61
CA LEU A 24 -16.45 1.23 9.17
C LEU A 24 -15.37 1.92 8.33
N VAL A 25 -14.09 1.63 8.60
CA VAL A 25 -12.95 2.23 7.88
C VAL A 25 -12.47 1.26 6.81
N LYS A 26 -13.10 1.32 5.63
CA LYS A 26 -12.91 0.35 4.54
C LYS A 26 -11.44 -0.01 4.22
N PRO A 27 -10.48 0.94 4.16
CA PRO A 27 -9.08 0.58 3.91
C PRO A 27 -8.47 -0.40 4.92
N LEU A 28 -8.91 -0.39 6.19
CA LEU A 28 -8.42 -1.30 7.22
C LEU A 28 -8.72 -2.78 6.93
N ARG A 29 -9.64 -3.05 5.99
CA ARG A 29 -10.00 -4.42 5.62
C ARG A 29 -8.84 -5.20 4.98
N VAL A 30 -7.81 -4.52 4.50
CA VAL A 30 -6.59 -5.15 3.95
C VAL A 30 -5.83 -5.99 4.99
N VAL A 31 -6.03 -5.73 6.30
CA VAL A 31 -5.40 -6.51 7.37
C VAL A 31 -5.95 -7.95 7.42
N ALA A 32 -7.24 -8.12 7.10
CA ALA A 32 -7.91 -9.42 7.11
C ALA A 32 -8.88 -9.53 5.91
N PRO A 33 -8.37 -9.61 4.67
CA PRO A 33 -9.19 -9.52 3.46
C PRO A 33 -10.08 -10.75 3.27
N ALA A 34 -9.68 -11.93 3.77
CA ALA A 34 -10.47 -13.15 3.71
C ALA A 34 -11.79 -13.12 4.50
N LEU A 35 -11.99 -12.11 5.37
CA LEU A 35 -13.27 -11.90 6.06
C LEU A 35 -14.32 -11.23 5.16
N LEU A 36 -13.92 -10.71 3.99
CA LEU A 36 -14.81 -10.06 3.05
C LEU A 36 -15.49 -11.08 2.14
N PRO A 37 -16.81 -10.96 1.91
CA PRO A 37 -17.52 -11.82 0.97
C PRO A 37 -16.88 -11.75 -0.42
N GLY A 38 -16.64 -12.92 -1.00
CA GLY A 38 -16.11 -13.07 -2.35
C GLY A 38 -14.59 -12.90 -2.48
N VAL A 39 -13.87 -12.54 -1.41
CA VAL A 39 -12.40 -12.46 -1.44
C VAL A 39 -11.79 -13.73 -0.86
N SER A 40 -10.93 -14.38 -1.64
CA SER A 40 -10.17 -15.57 -1.23
C SER A 40 -8.68 -15.27 -1.16
N CYS A 41 -7.96 -15.92 -0.26
CA CYS A 41 -6.50 -15.77 -0.13
C CYS A 41 -5.81 -17.13 -0.36
N PRO A 42 -5.52 -17.49 -1.63
CA PRO A 42 -4.88 -18.77 -1.95
C PRO A 42 -3.43 -18.88 -1.47
N SER A 43 -2.78 -17.78 -1.08
CA SER A 43 -1.46 -17.79 -0.43
C SER A 43 -1.39 -16.71 0.67
N ALA A 44 -0.28 -16.68 1.41
CA ALA A 44 -0.04 -15.66 2.44
C ALA A 44 -0.01 -14.23 1.86
N ASP A 45 0.49 -14.10 0.62
CA ASP A 45 0.84 -12.82 0.00
C ASP A 45 -0.17 -12.36 -1.05
N ILE A 46 -1.06 -13.25 -1.53
CA ILE A 46 -2.02 -12.94 -2.59
C ILE A 46 -3.43 -13.29 -2.15
N CYS A 47 -4.31 -12.31 -2.27
CA CYS A 47 -5.76 -12.50 -2.24
C CYS A 47 -6.39 -12.00 -3.55
N THR A 48 -7.53 -12.57 -3.92
CA THR A 48 -8.26 -12.23 -5.15
C THR A 48 -9.75 -12.49 -4.99
N ASP A 49 -10.59 -11.72 -5.68
CA ASP A 49 -12.02 -12.01 -5.84
C ASP A 49 -12.32 -12.96 -7.01
N ASP A 50 -11.32 -13.31 -7.80
CA ASP A 50 -11.44 -14.17 -8.97
C ASP A 50 -10.27 -15.16 -9.05
N ALA A 51 -10.57 -16.43 -8.76
CA ALA A 51 -9.60 -17.52 -8.81
C ALA A 51 -9.12 -17.82 -10.24
N ALA A 52 -9.92 -17.55 -11.27
CA ALA A 52 -9.53 -17.77 -12.66
C ALA A 52 -8.41 -16.81 -13.09
N LYS A 53 -8.26 -15.67 -12.41
CA LYS A 53 -7.20 -14.68 -12.66
C LYS A 53 -5.98 -14.84 -11.75
N LEU A 54 -5.93 -15.87 -10.91
CA LEU A 54 -4.81 -16.08 -9.98
C LEU A 54 -3.44 -16.11 -10.68
N GLY A 55 -3.34 -16.76 -11.83
CA GLY A 55 -2.07 -16.80 -12.60
C GLY A 55 -1.60 -15.41 -13.05
N ILE A 56 -2.53 -14.55 -13.45
CA ILE A 56 -2.24 -13.16 -13.82
C ILE A 56 -1.83 -12.35 -12.59
N ALA A 57 -2.55 -12.50 -11.47
CA ALA A 57 -2.22 -11.85 -10.21
C ALA A 57 -0.82 -12.26 -9.70
N GLN A 58 -0.46 -13.55 -9.80
CA GLN A 58 0.87 -14.05 -9.46
C GLN A 58 1.97 -13.47 -10.34
N GLN A 59 1.74 -13.36 -11.66
CA GLN A 59 2.70 -12.73 -12.56
C GLN A 59 2.87 -11.25 -12.23
N LEU A 60 1.77 -10.51 -12.06
CA LEU A 60 1.81 -9.10 -11.68
C LEU A 60 2.53 -8.91 -10.35
N TYR A 61 2.25 -9.75 -9.35
CA TYR A 61 2.93 -9.74 -8.06
C TYR A 61 4.45 -9.87 -8.23
N ARG A 62 4.91 -10.89 -8.96
CA ARG A 62 6.34 -11.13 -9.19
C ARG A 62 7.00 -9.93 -9.88
N ASP A 63 6.39 -9.43 -10.95
CA ASP A 63 6.97 -8.35 -11.75
C ASP A 63 6.99 -7.03 -10.98
N GLY A 64 5.90 -6.70 -10.29
CA GLY A 64 5.79 -5.49 -9.47
C GLY A 64 6.75 -5.54 -8.28
N TYR A 65 6.84 -6.68 -7.61
CA TYR A 65 7.80 -6.91 -6.52
C TYR A 65 9.23 -6.76 -7.00
N ALA A 66 9.61 -7.44 -8.10
CA ALA A 66 10.96 -7.37 -8.63
C ALA A 66 11.36 -5.95 -9.01
N ARG A 67 10.45 -5.19 -9.65
CA ARG A 67 10.68 -3.79 -9.99
C ARG A 67 10.86 -2.91 -8.76
N ALA A 68 9.94 -2.99 -7.79
CA ALA A 68 10.04 -2.20 -6.57
C ALA A 68 11.30 -2.55 -5.78
N ALA A 69 11.60 -3.84 -5.60
CA ALA A 69 12.79 -4.28 -4.87
C ALA A 69 14.10 -3.84 -5.54
N ALA A 70 14.15 -3.81 -6.88
CA ALA A 70 15.31 -3.29 -7.61
C ALA A 70 15.51 -1.78 -7.37
N ALA A 71 14.43 -1.02 -7.24
CA ALA A 71 14.50 0.43 -7.07
C ALA A 71 14.73 0.88 -5.62
N VAL A 72 14.15 0.19 -4.64
CA VAL A 72 14.10 0.64 -3.24
C VAL A 72 14.65 -0.38 -2.21
N GLY A 73 15.25 -1.46 -2.71
CA GLY A 73 15.83 -2.54 -1.91
C GLY A 73 14.80 -3.58 -1.47
N PRO A 74 15.24 -4.67 -0.81
CA PRO A 74 14.36 -5.75 -0.41
C PRO A 74 13.37 -5.33 0.68
N PHE A 75 12.19 -5.94 0.66
CA PHE A 75 11.16 -5.82 1.69
C PHE A 75 11.56 -6.60 2.95
N ARG A 76 11.02 -6.22 4.12
CA ARG A 76 11.26 -6.98 5.36
C ARG A 76 10.56 -8.33 5.30
N ASP A 77 9.30 -8.30 4.89
CA ASP A 77 8.45 -9.46 4.66
C ASP A 77 7.76 -9.31 3.30
N ALA A 78 7.29 -10.42 2.72
CA ALA A 78 6.56 -10.38 1.46
C ALA A 78 5.23 -9.60 1.66
N PRO A 79 5.01 -8.46 0.95
CA PRO A 79 3.81 -7.66 1.16
C PRO A 79 2.57 -8.42 0.70
N ARG A 80 1.48 -8.41 1.48
CA ARG A 80 0.19 -8.94 1.03
C ARG A 80 -0.46 -7.99 0.02
N VAL A 81 -0.92 -8.53 -1.09
CA VAL A 81 -1.62 -7.81 -2.15
C VAL A 81 -2.98 -8.46 -2.42
N VAL A 82 -4.05 -7.65 -2.36
CA VAL A 82 -5.39 -8.04 -2.78
C VAL A 82 -5.62 -7.56 -4.21
N PHE A 83 -5.77 -8.49 -5.15
CA PHE A 83 -6.09 -8.20 -6.55
C PHE A 83 -7.60 -8.25 -6.77
N CYS A 84 -8.25 -7.09 -6.82
CA CYS A 84 -9.66 -7.01 -7.18
C CYS A 84 -9.81 -6.97 -8.70
N SER A 85 -10.45 -8.00 -9.25
CA SER A 85 -10.82 -8.12 -10.67
C SER A 85 -12.11 -7.36 -10.99
N THR A 86 -12.94 -7.08 -9.99
CA THR A 86 -14.18 -6.30 -10.11
C THR A 86 -14.14 -4.99 -9.33
N ARG A 87 -14.98 -4.03 -9.74
CA ARG A 87 -15.17 -2.79 -8.99
C ARG A 87 -15.85 -3.04 -7.63
N ALA A 88 -16.77 -4.00 -7.58
CA ALA A 88 -17.43 -4.41 -6.33
C ALA A 88 -16.42 -4.85 -5.26
N CYS A 89 -15.41 -5.66 -5.62
CA CYS A 89 -14.31 -5.98 -4.71
C CYS A 89 -13.54 -4.74 -4.27
N ALA A 90 -13.12 -3.87 -5.20
CA ALA A 90 -12.34 -2.68 -4.87
C ALA A 90 -13.10 -1.71 -3.93
N ASP A 91 -14.42 -1.60 -4.09
CA ASP A 91 -15.27 -0.77 -3.24
C ASP A 91 -15.44 -1.31 -1.82
N GLN A 92 -15.17 -2.61 -1.58
CA GLN A 92 -15.09 -3.16 -0.24
C GLN A 92 -13.89 -2.57 0.53
N PHE A 93 -12.82 -2.19 -0.15
CA PHE A 93 -11.63 -1.56 0.47
C PHE A 93 -11.65 -0.03 0.37
N GLY A 94 -12.65 0.54 -0.30
CA GLY A 94 -12.83 2.00 -0.39
C GLY A 94 -11.88 2.68 -1.37
N LEU A 95 -11.44 1.98 -2.43
CA LEU A 95 -10.51 2.56 -3.40
C LEU A 95 -11.11 3.77 -4.13
N GLY A 96 -12.43 3.77 -4.35
CA GLY A 96 -13.06 4.77 -5.22
C GLY A 96 -12.39 4.73 -6.59
N GLU A 97 -12.13 5.90 -7.16
CA GLU A 97 -11.48 5.99 -8.47
C GLU A 97 -9.98 5.65 -8.46
N ARG A 98 -9.35 5.22 -7.37
CA ARG A 98 -7.91 4.90 -7.33
C ARG A 98 -7.59 3.59 -8.06
N ALA A 99 -6.38 3.50 -8.63
CA ALA A 99 -5.93 2.29 -9.33
C ALA A 99 -5.52 1.21 -8.34
N ALA A 100 -4.95 1.63 -7.22
CA ALA A 100 -4.59 0.81 -6.10
C ALA A 100 -4.50 1.67 -4.83
N LEU A 101 -4.26 1.03 -3.70
CA LEU A 101 -4.07 1.67 -2.41
C LEU A 101 -3.12 0.82 -1.57
N THR A 102 -2.14 1.47 -0.96
CA THR A 102 -1.31 0.89 0.10
C THR A 102 -1.77 1.39 1.45
N LEU A 103 -2.01 0.47 2.40
CA LEU A 103 -2.21 0.81 3.80
C LEU A 103 -0.92 0.53 4.55
N GLY A 104 -0.03 1.52 4.58
CA GLY A 104 1.20 1.41 5.34
C GLY A 104 2.02 0.16 4.96
N ASP A 105 2.58 -0.49 5.98
CA ASP A 105 3.25 -1.79 5.87
C ASP A 105 2.29 -2.98 6.12
N PHE A 106 0.96 -2.76 6.09
CA PHE A 106 -0.03 -3.83 6.31
C PHE A 106 -0.41 -4.57 5.02
N GLY A 107 -0.41 -3.88 3.88
CA GLY A 107 -0.73 -4.49 2.60
C GLY A 107 -1.22 -3.51 1.53
N VAL A 108 -1.46 -4.07 0.35
CA VAL A 108 -1.86 -3.35 -0.86
C VAL A 108 -3.17 -3.92 -1.39
N VAL A 109 -3.99 -3.07 -1.99
CA VAL A 109 -5.19 -3.46 -2.74
C VAL A 109 -5.11 -2.86 -4.14
N VAL A 110 -5.34 -3.67 -5.17
CA VAL A 110 -5.31 -3.25 -6.58
C VAL A 110 -6.72 -3.34 -7.16
N ALA A 111 -7.26 -2.21 -7.64
CA ALA A 111 -8.53 -2.17 -8.37
C ALA A 111 -8.35 -2.70 -9.81
N PRO A 112 -9.43 -3.04 -10.54
CA PRO A 112 -9.31 -3.63 -11.88
C PRO A 112 -8.45 -2.81 -12.85
N ARG A 113 -8.55 -1.48 -12.79
CA ARG A 113 -7.77 -0.56 -13.63
C ARG A 113 -6.27 -0.52 -13.29
N GLY A 114 -5.90 -1.00 -12.11
CA GLY A 114 -4.53 -1.02 -11.57
C GLY A 114 -3.76 -2.31 -11.86
N TRP A 115 -4.33 -3.25 -12.63
CA TRP A 115 -3.68 -4.51 -13.02
C TRP A 115 -2.57 -4.26 -14.06
N GLN A 116 -1.56 -3.49 -13.66
CA GLN A 116 -0.38 -3.13 -14.43
C GLN A 116 0.82 -3.15 -13.49
N THR A 117 1.96 -3.62 -13.99
CA THR A 117 3.18 -3.76 -13.20
C THR A 117 3.62 -2.46 -12.54
N TYR A 118 3.55 -1.33 -13.25
CA TYR A 118 3.98 -0.04 -12.70
C TYR A 118 3.05 0.47 -11.58
N PHE A 119 1.74 0.20 -11.65
CA PHE A 119 0.83 0.52 -10.55
C PHE A 119 1.14 -0.30 -9.31
N LEU A 120 1.41 -1.61 -9.47
CA LEU A 120 1.77 -2.42 -8.32
C LEU A 120 3.15 -2.03 -7.75
N ALA A 121 4.14 -1.76 -8.61
CA ALA A 121 5.45 -1.30 -8.15
C ALA A 121 5.35 0.02 -7.38
N HIS A 122 4.51 0.95 -7.83
CA HIS A 122 4.22 2.21 -7.14
C HIS A 122 3.71 1.98 -5.71
N GLU A 123 2.70 1.13 -5.55
CA GLU A 123 2.16 0.80 -4.23
C GLU A 123 3.17 0.04 -3.35
N LEU A 124 3.93 -0.89 -3.93
CA LEU A 124 4.97 -1.59 -3.18
C LEU A 124 6.09 -0.65 -2.74
N ILE A 125 6.41 0.41 -3.50
CA ILE A 125 7.32 1.46 -3.03
C ILE A 125 6.73 2.18 -1.80
N HIS A 126 5.42 2.48 -1.77
CA HIS A 126 4.77 3.02 -0.57
C HIS A 126 4.83 2.07 0.62
N HIS A 127 4.65 0.76 0.39
CA HIS A 127 4.78 -0.24 1.44
C HIS A 127 6.19 -0.24 2.01
N ARG A 128 7.21 -0.19 1.14
CA ARG A 128 8.61 -0.12 1.57
C ARG A 128 8.93 1.17 2.32
N GLN A 129 8.38 2.31 1.88
CA GLN A 129 8.50 3.57 2.62
C GLN A 129 7.94 3.43 4.04
N ALA A 130 6.79 2.75 4.21
CA ALA A 130 6.20 2.51 5.51
C ALA A 130 7.06 1.60 6.39
N GLU A 131 7.64 0.53 5.84
CA GLU A 131 8.57 -0.33 6.59
C GLU A 131 9.78 0.47 7.10
N VAL A 132 10.36 1.34 6.25
CA VAL A 132 11.64 2.01 6.53
C VAL A 132 11.50 3.30 7.31
N LEU A 133 10.47 4.10 7.01
CA LEU A 133 10.23 5.42 7.61
C LEU A 133 9.19 5.36 8.74
N GLY A 134 8.34 4.35 8.74
CA GLY A 134 7.19 4.21 9.63
C GLY A 134 5.91 4.82 9.03
N ASN A 135 4.77 4.21 9.36
CA ASN A 135 3.44 4.62 8.89
C ASN A 135 3.12 6.11 9.15
N LEU A 136 3.50 6.62 10.32
CA LEU A 136 3.29 8.03 10.66
C LEU A 136 4.11 8.95 9.74
N ALA A 137 5.36 8.61 9.46
CA ALA A 137 6.22 9.42 8.61
C ALA A 137 5.72 9.42 7.16
N VAL A 138 5.21 8.30 6.63
CA VAL A 138 4.59 8.26 5.30
C VAL A 138 3.37 9.17 5.21
N ALA A 139 2.59 9.27 6.30
CA ALA A 139 1.41 10.13 6.35
C ALA A 139 1.73 11.62 6.51
N THR A 140 2.89 11.99 7.09
CA THR A 140 3.20 13.39 7.45
C THR A 140 4.34 14.01 6.65
N LYS A 141 5.24 13.23 6.05
CA LYS A 141 6.34 13.74 5.24
C LYS A 141 5.82 14.43 3.97
N PRO A 142 6.63 15.32 3.36
CA PRO A 142 6.24 16.02 2.15
C PRO A 142 5.80 15.06 1.03
N ARG A 143 4.67 15.39 0.37
CA ARG A 143 4.10 14.53 -0.68
C ARG A 143 5.01 14.38 -1.89
N TRP A 144 5.83 15.40 -2.19
CA TRP A 144 6.87 15.28 -3.22
C TRP A 144 7.85 14.16 -2.92
N LEU A 145 8.17 13.89 -1.65
CA LEU A 145 9.06 12.79 -1.27
C LEU A 145 8.32 11.45 -1.35
N ILE A 146 7.13 11.35 -0.77
CA ILE A 146 6.40 10.08 -0.65
C ILE A 146 5.83 9.63 -2.01
N GLU A 147 5.00 10.46 -2.63
CA GLU A 147 4.36 10.15 -3.92
C GLU A 147 5.35 10.31 -5.07
N GLY A 148 6.19 11.35 -5.03
CA GLY A 148 7.18 11.57 -6.08
C GLY A 148 8.18 10.42 -6.19
N MET A 149 8.61 9.83 -5.07
CA MET A 149 9.43 8.61 -5.08
C MET A 149 8.70 7.44 -5.75
N ALA A 150 7.46 7.17 -5.34
CA ALA A 150 6.68 6.07 -5.89
C ALA A 150 6.42 6.25 -7.39
N TYR A 151 6.16 7.47 -7.87
CA TYR A 151 6.01 7.74 -9.29
C TYR A 151 7.32 7.70 -10.07
N ALA A 152 8.41 8.21 -9.52
CA ALA A 152 9.71 8.25 -10.20
C ALA A 152 10.37 6.86 -10.32
N LEU A 153 10.14 5.98 -9.35
CA LEU A 153 10.86 4.71 -9.22
C LEU A 153 10.04 3.47 -9.64
N SER A 154 8.78 3.64 -10.05
CA SER A 154 7.89 2.52 -10.45
C SER A 154 7.90 2.19 -11.95
N ASP A 155 8.76 2.83 -12.74
CA ASP A 155 8.73 2.84 -14.20
C ASP A 155 7.34 3.20 -14.76
N ASP A 156 6.65 4.16 -14.14
CA ASP A 156 5.37 4.65 -14.64
C ASP A 156 5.57 5.37 -15.99
N PRO A 157 5.02 4.84 -17.10
CA PRO A 157 5.27 5.38 -18.43
C PRO A 157 4.48 6.65 -18.71
N ARG A 158 3.54 7.03 -17.84
CA ARG A 158 2.65 8.17 -18.08
C ARG A 158 3.44 9.47 -17.95
N HIS A 159 3.39 10.30 -18.97
CA HIS A 159 3.98 11.63 -18.97
C HIS A 159 3.18 12.58 -19.89
N PRO A 160 2.63 13.69 -19.37
CA PRO A 160 2.63 14.06 -17.95
C PRO A 160 1.63 13.22 -17.13
N LEU A 161 1.87 13.11 -15.84
CA LEU A 161 0.88 12.74 -14.84
C LEU A 161 -0.07 13.93 -14.59
N THR A 162 -1.22 13.66 -13.98
CA THR A 162 -2.10 14.73 -13.50
C THR A 162 -1.44 15.47 -12.35
N GLU A 163 -1.50 16.80 -12.32
CA GLU A 163 -1.00 17.57 -11.19
C GLU A 163 -1.77 17.27 -9.90
N PRO A 164 -1.11 17.27 -8.72
CA PRO A 164 0.28 17.69 -8.46
C PRO A 164 1.34 16.59 -8.66
N PHE A 165 0.98 15.40 -9.19
CA PHE A 165 1.87 14.25 -9.21
C PHE A 165 3.08 14.42 -10.14
N GLU A 166 2.92 15.12 -11.26
CA GLU A 166 4.02 15.40 -12.18
C GLU A 166 5.08 16.30 -11.52
N SER A 167 4.64 17.37 -10.86
CA SER A 167 5.51 18.26 -10.10
C SER A 167 6.25 17.52 -8.99
N TRP A 168 5.55 16.66 -8.25
CA TRP A 168 6.14 15.83 -7.20
C TRP A 168 7.16 14.82 -7.72
N ARG A 169 6.85 14.12 -8.83
CA ARG A 169 7.77 13.22 -9.51
C ARG A 169 9.05 13.96 -9.92
N THR A 170 8.89 15.13 -10.53
CA THR A 170 10.02 15.95 -11.01
C THR A 170 10.90 16.41 -9.84
N GLN A 171 10.29 16.91 -8.77
CA GLN A 171 11.01 17.36 -7.57
C GLN A 171 11.77 16.20 -6.91
N PHE A 172 11.14 15.04 -6.76
CA PHE A 172 11.82 13.86 -6.24
C PHE A 172 12.98 13.43 -7.13
N ALA A 173 12.79 13.36 -8.44
CA ALA A 173 13.82 12.93 -9.37
C ALA A 173 15.06 13.83 -9.30
N ALA A 174 14.86 15.16 -9.23
CA ALA A 174 15.95 16.12 -9.05
C ALA A 174 16.67 15.94 -7.70
N TRP A 175 15.91 15.78 -6.61
CA TRP A 175 16.48 15.52 -5.28
C TRP A 175 17.26 14.20 -5.23
N HIS A 176 16.71 13.14 -5.84
CA HIS A 176 17.31 11.81 -5.88
C HIS A 176 18.63 11.80 -6.66
N ALA A 177 18.66 12.46 -7.82
CA ALA A 177 19.88 12.62 -8.62
C ALA A 177 20.98 13.39 -7.87
N ALA A 178 20.60 14.36 -7.01
CA ALA A 178 21.53 15.13 -6.20
C ALA A 178 22.09 14.37 -4.98
N LEU A 179 21.60 13.17 -4.66
CA LEU A 179 22.08 12.39 -3.50
C LEU A 179 23.52 11.88 -3.67
N GLY A 180 23.98 11.69 -4.91
CA GLY A 180 25.27 11.07 -5.18
C GLY A 180 25.37 9.68 -4.56
N GLN A 181 26.33 9.49 -3.65
CA GLN A 181 26.56 8.20 -2.96
C GLN A 181 25.78 8.07 -1.63
N ARG A 182 25.01 9.07 -1.22
CA ARG A 182 24.26 8.98 0.04
C ARG A 182 23.15 7.92 -0.08
N PRO A 183 22.99 7.01 0.88
CA PRO A 183 21.90 6.04 0.86
C PRO A 183 20.53 6.71 0.83
N LEU A 184 19.66 6.25 -0.08
CA LEU A 184 18.30 6.79 -0.29
C LEU A 184 17.54 6.98 1.03
N TRP A 185 17.54 5.95 1.86
CA TRP A 185 16.75 5.93 3.09
C TRP A 185 17.28 6.82 4.20
N ASP A 186 18.60 6.98 4.31
CA ASP A 186 19.20 7.94 5.23
C ASP A 186 18.85 9.38 4.83
N ALA A 187 18.94 9.67 3.53
CA ALA A 187 18.55 10.96 2.98
C ALA A 187 17.05 11.25 3.17
N ALA A 188 16.18 10.26 2.92
CA ALA A 188 14.74 10.42 3.06
C ALA A 188 14.30 10.65 4.52
N ARG A 189 14.98 10.01 5.49
CA ARG A 189 14.75 10.26 6.92
C ARG A 189 14.99 11.72 7.30
N ALA A 190 16.02 12.35 6.74
CA ALA A 190 16.43 13.72 7.05
C ALA A 190 15.53 14.82 6.44
N VAL A 191 14.65 14.49 5.48
CA VAL A 191 13.71 15.47 4.91
C VAL A 191 12.61 15.80 5.92
N GLN A 192 12.37 17.09 6.16
CA GLN A 192 11.32 17.63 7.03
C GLN A 192 10.09 18.04 6.22
#